data_AF-A0A0F3MBA4-F1
#
_entry.id   AF-A0A0F3MBA4-F1
#
_cell.length_a   1.000
_cell.length_b   1.000
_cell.length_c   1.000
_cell.angle_alpha   90.00
_cell.angle_beta   90.00
_cell.angle_gamma   90.00
#
_symmetry.space_group_name_H-M   'P 1'
#
loop_
_entity.id
_entity.type
_entity.pdbx_description
1 polymer ?
#
loop_
_entity_poly.entity_id
_entity_poly.type
_entity_poly.pdbx_seq_one_letter_code
_entity_poly.pdbx_strand_id
1 'polypeptide(L)'
;MDVRLGFMCHHNCRDNFVQGNYYYNIIEGNKASIVVTGGLVSAFNGDSDTGIDLGVGTAINLSRDTYLDIECSTIANYRPLPIHIRFGLRVHI
;
A
#
# COMPACT_ATOMS: atom_id res chain seq x y z
N MET A 1 -5.20 7.87 -6.44
CA MET A 1 -5.84 7.56 -5.15
C MET A 1 -6.50 6.19 -5.29
N ASP A 2 -6.28 5.29 -4.33
CA ASP A 2 -6.97 4.01 -4.23
C ASP A 2 -7.51 3.78 -2.82
N VAL A 3 -8.57 2.99 -2.72
CA VAL A 3 -9.11 2.50 -1.44
C VAL A 3 -9.04 0.99 -1.45
N ARG A 4 -8.57 0.42 -0.35
CA ARG A 4 -8.29 -1.01 -0.22
C ARG A 4 -9.02 -1.55 0.99
N LEU A 5 -9.57 -2.74 0.84
CA LEU A 5 -10.07 -3.55 1.95
C LEU A 5 -9.21 -4.80 2.02
N GLY A 6 -8.87 -5.21 3.24
CA GLY A 6 -8.05 -6.40 3.42
C GLY A 6 -8.15 -6.98 4.82
N PHE A 7 -7.39 -8.05 5.02
CA PHE A 7 -7.25 -8.74 6.29
C PHE A 7 -5.80 -8.63 6.73
N MET A 8 -5.58 -8.19 7.97
CA MET A 8 -4.28 -8.20 8.62
C MET A 8 -4.25 -9.35 9.61
N CYS A 9 -3.22 -10.19 9.51
CA CYS A 9 -3.01 -11.30 10.43
C CYS A 9 -1.71 -11.04 11.19
N HIS A 10 -1.80 -10.87 12.51
CA HIS A 10 -0.62 -10.79 13.36
C HIS A 10 -0.82 -11.62 14.63
N HIS A 11 0.11 -12.54 14.89
CA HIS A 11 0.10 -13.44 16.04
C HIS A 11 -1.23 -14.21 16.15
N ASN A 12 -2.12 -13.79 17.05
CA ASN A 12 -3.45 -14.37 17.29
C ASN A 12 -4.61 -13.45 16.90
N CYS A 13 -4.33 -12.27 16.35
CA CYS A 13 -5.36 -11.30 15.95
C CYS A 13 -5.55 -11.32 14.43
N ARG A 14 -6.81 -11.19 14.03
CA ARG A 14 -7.22 -11.08 12.64
C ARG A 14 -8.13 -9.88 12.49
N ASP A 15 -7.56 -8.82 11.95
CA ASP A 15 -8.23 -7.54 11.81
C ASP A 15 -8.63 -7.32 10.37
N ASN A 16 -9.84 -6.79 10.16
CA ASN A 16 -10.19 -6.25 8.87
C ASN A 16 -9.62 -4.83 8.80
N PHE A 17 -9.12 -4.40 7.66
CA PHE A 17 -8.69 -3.01 7.51
C PHE A 17 -9.30 -2.36 6.28
N VAL A 18 -9.55 -1.05 6.41
CA VAL A 18 -9.74 -0.14 5.29
C VAL A 18 -8.53 0.76 5.18
N GLN A 19 -8.08 1.00 3.96
CA GLN A 19 -6.91 1.80 3.68
C GLN A 19 -7.18 2.75 2.52
N GLY A 20 -6.89 4.03 2.70
CA GLY A 20 -6.88 5.01 1.62
C GLY A 20 -5.45 5.45 1.33
N ASN A 21 -4.98 5.21 0.10
CA ASN A 21 -3.60 5.48 -0.29
C ASN A 21 -3.52 6.49 -1.45
N TYR A 22 -2.47 7.29 -1.41
CA TYR A 22 -2.08 8.20 -2.47
C TYR A 22 -0.69 7.84 -2.98
N TYR A 23 -0.57 7.71 -4.30
CA TYR A 23 0.68 7.40 -4.99
C TYR A 23 1.28 8.68 -5.56
N TYR A 24 2.57 8.87 -5.34
CA TYR A 24 3.34 9.96 -5.91
C TYR A 24 4.57 9.41 -6.62
N ASN A 25 4.69 9.70 -7.92
CA ASN A 25 5.90 9.36 -8.68
C ASN A 25 7.00 10.35 -8.29
N ILE A 26 8.05 9.85 -7.63
CA ILE A 26 9.25 10.65 -7.34
C ILE A 26 10.11 10.75 -8.59
N ILE A 27 10.19 9.65 -9.35
CA ILE A 27 10.85 9.60 -10.64
C ILE A 27 9.88 9.00 -11.64
N GLU A 28 9.49 9.78 -12.63
CA GLU A 28 8.67 9.31 -13.75
C GLU A 28 9.60 8.98 -14.93
N GLY A 29 9.79 7.70 -15.18
CA GLY A 29 10.56 7.21 -16.33
C GLY A 29 9.65 6.57 -17.38
N ASN A 30 10.11 6.61 -18.64
CA ASN A 30 9.37 6.08 -19.78
C ASN A 30 9.01 4.57 -19.63
N LYS A 31 9.89 3.79 -19.01
CA LYS A 31 9.69 2.34 -18.79
C LYS A 31 9.46 1.95 -17.33
N ALA A 32 9.98 2.74 -16.40
CA ALA A 32 9.91 2.45 -14.98
C ALA A 32 9.84 3.76 -14.18
N SER A 33 9.09 3.74 -13.08
CA SER A 33 8.97 4.85 -12.15
C SER A 33 9.29 4.42 -10.72
N ILE A 34 9.80 5.35 -9.92
CA ILE A 34 9.89 5.19 -8.46
C ILE A 34 8.69 5.91 -7.85
N VAL A 35 7.98 5.19 -6.99
CA VAL A 35 6.73 5.64 -6.37
C VAL A 35 6.89 5.68 -4.86
N VAL A 36 6.37 6.73 -4.24
CA VAL A 36 6.12 6.74 -2.79
C VAL A 36 4.63 6.77 -2.56
N THR A 37 4.23 6.04 -1.53
CA THR A 37 2.84 5.88 -1.12
C THR A 37 2.68 6.41 0.29
N GLY A 38 1.65 7.23 0.49
CA GLY A 38 1.24 7.71 1.79
C GLY A 38 -0.26 7.51 1.95
N GLY A 39 -0.69 7.07 3.13
CA GLY A 39 -2.09 6.78 3.36
C GLY A 39 -2.48 6.65 4.82
N LEU A 40 -3.78 6.44 5.03
CA LEU A 40 -4.36 6.14 6.33
C LEU A 40 -4.95 4.72 6.30
N VAL A 41 -4.64 3.95 7.33
CA VAL A 41 -5.20 2.62 7.60
C VAL A 41 -6.05 2.69 8.86
N SER A 42 -7.23 2.10 8.81
CA SER A 42 -8.04 1.83 10.01
C SER A 42 -8.34 0.35 10.08
N ALA A 43 -8.03 -0.26 11.24
CA ALA A 43 -8.31 -1.66 11.53
C ALA A 43 -9.58 -1.80 12.40
N PHE A 44 -10.38 -2.82 12.12
CA PHE A 44 -11.64 -3.11 12.77
C PHE A 44 -11.57 -4.46 13.50
N ASN A 45 -11.24 -4.45 14.80
CA ASN A 45 -11.65 -5.37 15.88
C ASN A 45 -10.79 -5.18 17.15
N GLY A 46 -11.38 -5.42 18.33
CA GLY A 46 -10.69 -5.48 19.65
C GLY A 46 -10.23 -4.13 20.19
N ASP A 47 -9.30 -3.49 19.48
CA ASP A 47 -8.76 -2.15 19.73
C ASP A 47 -8.69 -1.45 18.36
N SER A 48 -9.59 -0.48 18.13
CA SER A 48 -9.67 0.21 16.84
C SER A 48 -8.46 1.14 16.66
N ASP A 49 -7.42 0.65 16.01
CA ASP A 49 -6.21 1.42 15.73
C ASP A 49 -6.28 2.10 14.36
N THR A 50 -5.90 3.38 14.36
CA THR A 50 -5.64 4.14 13.14
C THR A 50 -4.14 4.27 12.95
N GLY A 51 -3.65 3.80 11.80
CA GLY A 51 -2.25 3.84 11.42
C GLY A 51 -2.00 4.72 10.21
N ILE A 52 -0.76 5.18 10.06
CA ILE A 52 -0.30 5.92 8.88
C ILE A 52 0.50 4.96 8.02
N ASP A 53 0.02 4.67 6.82
CA ASP A 53 0.76 3.85 5.86
C ASP A 53 1.78 4.69 5.10
N LEU A 54 3.00 4.17 5.04
CA LEU A 54 4.13 4.77 4.33
C LEU A 54 4.84 3.67 3.54
N GLY A 55 4.98 3.91 2.24
CA GLY A 55 5.52 2.93 1.30
C GLY A 55 6.45 3.54 0.28
N VAL A 56 7.39 2.73 -0.18
CA VAL A 56 8.22 3.03 -1.36
C VAL A 56 8.21 1.83 -2.29
N GLY A 57 8.08 2.10 -3.58
CA GLY A 57 7.96 1.09 -4.60
C GLY A 57 8.53 1.51 -5.93
N THR A 58 8.54 0.54 -6.84
CA THR A 58 8.86 0.75 -8.24
C THR A 58 7.74 0.18 -9.09
N ALA A 59 7.41 0.88 -10.17
CA ALA A 59 6.46 0.40 -11.16
C ALA A 59 7.14 0.31 -12.52
N ILE A 60 6.80 -0.72 -13.29
CA ILE A 60 7.22 -0.88 -14.68
C ILE A 60 6.01 -0.83 -15.60
N ASN A 61 6.13 -0.09 -16.69
CA ASN A 61 5.10 0.00 -17.71
C ASN A 61 5.17 -1.26 -18.58
N LEU A 62 4.12 -2.07 -18.56
CA LEU A 62 3.98 -3.23 -19.46
C LEU A 62 3.42 -2.80 -20.82
N SER A 63 2.50 -1.83 -20.80
CA SER A 63 1.90 -1.21 -21.98
C SER A 63 1.59 0.27 -21.65
N ARG A 64 0.93 0.98 -22.58
CA ARG A 64 0.48 2.36 -22.32
C ARG A 64 -0.47 2.45 -21.12
N ASP A 65 -1.28 1.42 -20.91
CA ASP A 65 -2.40 1.44 -19.98
C ASP A 65 -2.23 0.43 -18.85
N THR A 66 -1.17 -0.38 -18.86
CA THR A 66 -0.93 -1.42 -17.86
C THR A 66 0.45 -1.32 -17.26
N TYR A 67 0.52 -1.37 -15.93
CA TYR A 67 1.78 -1.35 -15.20
C TYR A 67 1.78 -2.36 -14.05
N LEU A 68 2.98 -2.88 -13.76
CA LEU A 68 3.25 -3.80 -12.66
C LEU A 68 4.04 -3.06 -11.58
N ASP A 69 3.58 -3.09 -10.34
CA ASP A 69 4.24 -2.46 -9.20
C ASP A 69 4.65 -3.46 -8.13
N ILE A 70 5.79 -3.19 -7.49
CA ILE A 70 6.19 -3.77 -6.22
C ILE A 70 6.44 -2.64 -5.23
N GLU A 71 5.96 -2.79 -4.01
CA GLU A 71 6.09 -1.80 -2.94
C GLU A 71 6.45 -2.48 -1.63
N CYS A 72 7.33 -1.86 -0.85
CA CYS A 72 7.56 -2.19 0.55
C CYS A 72 6.99 -1.07 1.42
N SER A 73 6.16 -1.43 2.39
CA SER A 73 5.40 -0.47 3.19
C SER A 73 5.33 -0.86 4.65
N THR A 74 5.09 0.15 5.48
CA THR A 74 4.89 0.00 6.92
C THR A 74 3.76 0.89 7.41
N ILE A 75 3.12 0.46 8.51
CA ILE A 75 2.03 1.21 9.12
C ILE A 75 2.54 1.78 10.45
N ALA A 76 2.90 3.06 10.43
CA ALA A 76 3.29 3.77 11.63
C ALA A 76 2.09 3.87 12.61
N ASN A 77 2.40 3.89 13.90
CA ASN A 77 1.42 3.87 15.00
C ASN A 77 0.53 2.61 15.07
N TYR A 78 0.86 1.56 14.33
CA TYR A 78 0.29 0.23 14.53
C TYR A 78 1.24 -0.62 15.38
N ARG A 79 0.71 -1.36 16.36
CA ARG A 79 1.53 -2.26 17.18
C ARG A 79 1.09 -3.71 17.02
N PRO A 80 2.03 -4.63 16.72
CA PRO A 80 3.45 -4.37 16.39
C PRO A 80 3.61 -3.72 15.01
N LEU A 81 4.72 -3.01 14.79
CA LEU A 81 5.01 -2.28 13.54
C LEU A 81 5.07 -3.27 12.37
N PRO A 82 4.07 -3.31 11.47
CA PRO A 82 4.05 -4.27 10.39
C PRO A 82 4.93 -3.76 9.24
N ILE A 83 5.70 -4.66 8.63
CA ILE A 83 6.39 -4.44 7.36
C ILE A 83 5.79 -5.43 6.36
N HIS A 84 5.36 -4.93 5.20
CA HIS A 84 4.74 -5.76 4.19
C HIS A 84 5.23 -5.41 2.79
N ILE A 85 5.27 -6.44 1.93
CA ILE A 85 5.59 -6.30 0.52
C ILE A 85 4.29 -6.49 -0.27
N ARG A 86 4.02 -5.57 -1.18
CA ARG A 86 2.90 -5.62 -2.10
C ARG A 86 3.41 -5.84 -3.52
N PHE A 87 2.66 -6.67 -4.25
CA PHE A 87 2.74 -6.78 -5.71
C PHE A 87 1.38 -6.37 -6.28
N GLY A 88 1.37 -5.54 -7.32
CA GLY A 88 0.16 -5.02 -7.94
C GLY A 88 0.24 -5.03 -9.46
N LEU A 89 -0.86 -5.43 -10.10
CA LEU A 89 -1.09 -5.18 -11.52
C LEU A 89 -2.18 -4.11 -11.60
N ARG A 90 -1.89 -3.01 -12.30
CA ARG A 90 -2.82 -1.88 -12.43
C ARG A 90 -3.08 -1.58 -13.89
N VAL A 91 -4.33 -1.22 -14.15
CA VAL A 91 -4.83 -0.90 -15.49
C VAL A 91 -5.47 0.47 -15.43
N HIS A 92 -4.99 1.41 -16.25
CA HIS A 92 -5.72 2.62 -16.57
C HIS A 92 -6.77 2.28 -17.62
N ILE A 93 -8.02 2.64 -17.34
CA ILE A 93 -9.18 2.41 -18.19
C ILE A 93 -9.74 3.77 -18.61
#